data_AF-A0A9E3F7E7-F1
#
_entry.id   AF-A0A9E3F7E7-F1
#
_cell.length_a   1.000
_cell.length_b   1.000
_cell.length_c   1.000
_cell.angle_alpha   90.00
_cell.angle_beta   90.00
_cell.angle_gamma   90.00
#
_symmetry.space_group_name_H-M   'P 1'
#
loop_
_entity.id
_entity.type
_entity.pdbx_description
1 polymer ?
#
loop_
_entity_poly.entity_id
_entity_poly.type
_entity_poly.pdbx_seq_one_letter_code
_entity_poly.pdbx_strand_id
1 'polypeptide(L)'
;MMPIFSDDDPQWAALRAEQQARHGAAIAYIKRRVGAGTEYANEVARAVLSDAGAYYQLTELPEEFVGALGADVSHRLIAEAEALETLERLHALVRGVAGGEVPARELSLYVLYPGGSLRARRAMFVFDKRGNSAPFTHGVWQPRHVPRVFKLRLHLNPGHAPAGFPANGIVLFLAPTHTDSGQCLLAAITRTADLHDLGSHPALPKTSRIN
;
A
#
# COMPACT_ATOMS: atom_id res chain seq x y z
N MET A 1 23.98 -8.93 13.98
CA MET A 1 23.95 -9.15 12.52
C MET A 1 22.69 -9.96 12.23
N MET A 2 21.64 -9.32 11.73
CA MET A 2 20.38 -10.02 11.38
C MET A 2 20.58 -10.74 10.04
N PRO A 3 20.11 -11.99 9.89
CA PRO A 3 20.28 -12.72 8.64
C PRO A 3 19.49 -12.02 7.52
N ILE A 4 20.14 -11.88 6.38
CA ILE A 4 19.50 -11.49 5.13
C ILE A 4 18.72 -12.73 4.69
N PHE A 5 17.39 -12.71 4.83
CA PHE A 5 16.54 -13.81 4.36
C PHE A 5 16.67 -13.92 2.84
N SER A 6 17.16 -15.08 2.38
CA SER A 6 17.29 -15.43 0.96
C SER A 6 15.91 -15.58 0.31
N ASP A 7 15.83 -15.34 -1.01
CA ASP A 7 14.68 -15.63 -1.88
C ASP A 7 14.14 -17.07 -1.77
N ASP A 8 14.97 -17.98 -1.24
CA ASP A 8 14.72 -19.41 -1.11
C ASP A 8 14.20 -19.83 0.28
N ASP A 9 13.81 -18.89 1.16
CA ASP A 9 13.19 -19.27 2.43
C ASP A 9 11.88 -20.07 2.15
N PRO A 10 11.83 -21.36 2.53
CA PRO A 10 10.71 -22.24 2.21
C PRO A 10 9.37 -21.73 2.73
N GLN A 11 9.38 -20.93 3.81
CA GLN A 11 8.17 -20.34 4.39
C GLN A 11 7.55 -19.29 3.46
N TRP A 12 8.38 -18.45 2.84
CA TRP A 12 7.94 -17.45 1.86
C TRP A 12 7.50 -18.10 0.54
N ALA A 13 8.14 -19.19 0.13
CA ALA A 13 7.72 -19.96 -1.04
C ALA A 13 6.34 -20.62 -0.83
N ALA A 14 6.11 -21.23 0.33
CA ALA A 14 4.82 -21.83 0.69
C ALA A 14 3.70 -20.79 0.76
N LEU A 15 3.95 -19.63 1.40
CA LEU A 15 2.98 -18.54 1.47
C LEU A 15 2.64 -17.99 0.08
N ARG A 16 3.64 -17.81 -0.78
CA ARG A 16 3.42 -17.39 -2.18
C ARG A 16 2.57 -18.41 -2.95
N ALA A 17 2.84 -19.70 -2.80
CA ALA A 17 2.07 -20.76 -3.46
C ALA A 17 0.61 -20.78 -2.98
N GLU A 18 0.39 -20.63 -1.67
CA GLU A 18 -0.94 -20.56 -1.08
C GLU A 18 -1.72 -19.33 -1.57
N GLN A 19 -1.08 -18.16 -1.56
CA GLN A 19 -1.70 -16.93 -2.05
C GLN A 19 -1.99 -17.01 -3.55
N GLN A 20 -1.07 -17.55 -4.36
CA GLN A 20 -1.29 -17.76 -5.78
C GLN A 20 -2.45 -18.73 -6.04
N ALA A 21 -2.57 -19.80 -5.26
CA ALA A 21 -3.70 -20.74 -5.36
C ALA A 21 -5.04 -20.07 -5.01
N ARG A 22 -5.06 -19.21 -3.99
CA ARG A 22 -6.29 -18.53 -3.52
C ARG A 22 -6.70 -17.36 -4.40
N HIS A 23 -5.74 -16.61 -4.94
CA HIS A 23 -5.97 -15.27 -5.49
C HIS A 23 -5.47 -15.09 -6.92
N GLY A 24 -4.65 -16.01 -7.43
CA GLY A 24 -4.01 -15.90 -8.75
C GLY A 24 -5.00 -15.74 -9.90
N ALA A 25 -6.13 -16.45 -9.87
CA ALA A 25 -7.15 -16.34 -10.91
C ALA A 25 -7.82 -14.95 -10.94
N ALA A 26 -8.12 -14.37 -9.77
CA ALA A 26 -8.70 -13.04 -9.67
C ALA A 26 -7.71 -11.95 -10.11
N ILE A 27 -6.46 -12.05 -9.66
CA ILE A 27 -5.39 -11.13 -10.08
C ILE A 27 -5.19 -11.17 -11.59
N ALA A 28 -5.10 -12.37 -12.19
CA ALA A 28 -4.95 -12.53 -13.62
C ALA A 28 -6.15 -11.97 -14.41
N TYR A 29 -7.37 -12.18 -13.89
CA TYR A 29 -8.57 -11.60 -14.46
C TYR A 29 -8.50 -10.07 -14.49
N ILE A 30 -8.19 -9.43 -13.36
CA ILE A 30 -8.12 -7.96 -13.26
C ILE A 30 -7.05 -7.41 -14.19
N LYS A 31 -5.83 -7.96 -14.16
CA LYS A 31 -4.74 -7.53 -15.06
C LYS A 31 -5.14 -7.61 -16.53
N ARG A 32 -5.81 -8.69 -16.94
CA ARG A 32 -6.31 -8.85 -18.31
C ARG A 32 -7.39 -7.82 -18.66
N ARG A 33 -8.27 -7.49 -17.71
CA ARG A 33 -9.37 -6.54 -17.92
C ARG A 33 -8.91 -5.08 -17.92
N VAL A 34 -7.94 -4.73 -17.07
CA VAL A 34 -7.24 -3.43 -17.13
C VAL A 34 -6.53 -3.29 -18.47
N GLY A 35 -5.87 -4.36 -18.95
CA GLY A 35 -5.27 -4.39 -20.27
C GLY A 35 -4.04 -3.50 -20.39
N ALA A 36 -3.77 -3.02 -21.62
CA ALA A 36 -2.70 -2.06 -21.86
C ALA A 36 -3.05 -0.71 -21.23
N GLY A 37 -2.09 -0.10 -20.54
CA GLY A 37 -2.28 1.15 -19.83
C GLY A 37 -0.96 1.87 -19.61
N THR A 38 -1.03 3.04 -18.99
CA THR A 38 0.17 3.77 -18.58
C THR A 38 0.77 3.08 -17.38
N GLU A 39 2.04 2.72 -17.50
CA GLU A 39 2.80 2.05 -16.46
C GLU A 39 3.64 3.03 -15.66
N TYR A 40 3.57 2.91 -14.34
CA TYR A 40 4.43 3.59 -13.39
C TYR A 40 5.12 2.51 -12.56
N ALA A 41 6.45 2.53 -12.52
CA ALA A 41 7.22 1.51 -11.83
C ALA A 41 8.47 2.07 -11.15
N ASN A 42 8.86 1.39 -10.08
CA ASN A 42 10.20 1.42 -9.53
C ASN A 42 10.65 0.00 -9.16
N GLU A 43 11.79 -0.13 -8.51
CA GLU A 43 12.37 -1.41 -8.13
C GLU A 43 11.57 -2.17 -7.03
N VAL A 44 10.57 -1.55 -6.39
CA VAL A 44 9.71 -2.20 -5.38
C VAL A 44 8.28 -2.43 -5.86
N ALA A 45 7.74 -1.59 -6.73
CA ALA A 45 6.33 -1.66 -7.09
C ALA A 45 6.05 -1.22 -8.52
N ARG A 46 4.94 -1.72 -9.04
CA ARG A 46 4.40 -1.37 -10.36
C ARG A 46 2.92 -1.06 -10.24
N ALA A 47 2.51 0.04 -10.86
CA ALA A 47 1.12 0.40 -11.10
C ALA A 47 0.84 0.50 -12.59
N VAL A 48 -0.33 0.05 -13.03
CA VAL A 48 -0.81 0.22 -14.40
C VAL A 48 -2.20 0.82 -14.35
N LEU A 49 -2.39 1.89 -15.11
CA LEU A 49 -3.63 2.67 -15.18
C LEU A 49 -4.15 2.68 -16.62
N SER A 50 -5.42 2.37 -16.81
CA SER A 50 -6.11 2.44 -18.11
C SER A 50 -7.55 2.95 -17.93
N ASP A 51 -8.23 3.22 -19.04
CA ASP A 51 -9.65 3.60 -19.03
C ASP A 51 -10.54 2.49 -18.45
N ALA A 52 -10.07 1.23 -18.49
CA ALA A 52 -10.80 0.08 -17.97
C ALA A 52 -10.60 -0.14 -16.47
N GLY A 53 -9.61 0.52 -15.85
CA GLY A 53 -9.34 0.42 -14.42
C GLY A 53 -7.86 0.56 -14.10
N ALA A 54 -7.48 0.06 -12.92
CA ALA A 54 -6.09 0.11 -12.48
C ALA A 54 -5.71 -1.06 -11.61
N TYR A 55 -4.43 -1.38 -11.61
CA TYR A 55 -3.84 -2.23 -10.60
C TYR A 55 -2.50 -1.71 -10.11
N TYR A 56 -2.15 -2.18 -8.92
CA TYR A 56 -0.88 -1.99 -8.26
C TYR A 56 -0.42 -3.32 -7.68
N GLN A 57 0.88 -3.58 -7.78
CA GLN A 57 1.50 -4.76 -7.22
C GLN A 57 2.89 -4.42 -6.68
N LEU A 58 3.28 -5.09 -5.60
CA LEU A 58 4.67 -5.13 -5.18
C LEU A 58 5.44 -6.14 -6.05
N THR A 59 6.67 -5.77 -6.42
CA THR A 59 7.56 -6.59 -7.25
C THR A 59 8.05 -7.82 -6.47
N GLU A 60 8.45 -7.62 -5.20
CA GLU A 60 8.97 -8.69 -4.35
C GLU A 60 7.89 -9.55 -3.69
N LEU A 61 6.66 -9.05 -3.61
CA LEU A 61 5.48 -9.69 -3.01
C LEU A 61 4.27 -9.51 -3.93
N PRO A 62 4.19 -10.20 -5.08
CA PRO A 62 3.11 -10.02 -6.06
C PRO A 62 1.70 -10.30 -5.51
N GLU A 63 1.60 -11.02 -4.40
CA GLU A 63 0.38 -11.24 -3.63
C GLU A 63 -0.14 -9.96 -2.94
N GLU A 64 0.74 -8.99 -2.68
CA GLU A 64 0.35 -7.63 -2.28
C GLU A 64 -0.16 -6.87 -3.50
N PHE A 65 -1.37 -7.25 -3.88
CA PHE A 65 -2.08 -6.76 -5.05
C PHE A 65 -3.27 -5.91 -4.64
N VAL A 66 -3.46 -4.82 -5.36
CA VAL A 66 -4.68 -4.02 -5.34
C VAL A 66 -5.10 -3.77 -6.77
N GLY A 67 -6.36 -4.00 -7.09
CA GLY A 67 -6.87 -3.59 -8.39
C GLY A 67 -8.38 -3.40 -8.37
N ALA A 68 -8.82 -2.51 -9.25
CA ALA A 68 -10.23 -2.25 -9.51
C ALA A 68 -10.45 -2.06 -11.01
N LEU A 69 -11.66 -2.38 -11.44
CA LEU A 69 -12.17 -2.07 -12.76
C LEU A 69 -13.10 -0.86 -12.69
N GLY A 70 -13.25 -0.14 -13.80
CA GLY A 70 -14.19 0.97 -13.92
C GLY A 70 -13.65 2.33 -13.49
N ALA A 71 -14.55 3.32 -13.49
CA ALA A 71 -14.24 4.75 -13.43
C ALA A 71 -13.85 5.27 -12.03
N ASP A 72 -13.94 4.44 -10.98
CA ASP A 72 -13.69 4.86 -9.59
C ASP A 72 -12.20 4.91 -9.20
N VAL A 73 -11.32 4.87 -10.21
CA VAL A 73 -9.89 5.10 -10.07
C VAL A 73 -9.59 6.54 -10.41
N SER A 74 -9.13 7.30 -9.42
CA SER A 74 -8.56 8.63 -9.63
C SER A 74 -7.04 8.56 -9.53
N HIS A 75 -6.34 9.34 -10.34
CA HIS A 75 -4.89 9.43 -10.27
C HIS A 75 -4.38 10.79 -10.72
N ARG A 76 -3.20 11.17 -10.24
CA ARG A 76 -2.50 12.36 -10.67
C ARG A 76 -1.00 12.23 -10.41
N LEU A 77 -0.23 13.00 -11.17
CA LEU A 77 1.19 13.18 -10.95
C LEU A 77 1.41 14.38 -10.04
N ILE A 78 2.17 14.17 -8.96
CA ILE A 78 2.44 15.18 -7.94
C ILE A 78 3.94 15.45 -7.85
N ALA A 79 4.30 16.69 -7.54
CA ALA A 79 5.70 17.04 -7.29
C ALA A 79 6.16 16.51 -5.92
N GLU A 80 7.47 16.47 -5.71
CA GLU A 80 8.09 16.02 -4.45
C GLU A 80 7.57 16.80 -3.23
N ALA A 81 7.46 18.13 -3.35
CA ALA A 81 6.94 18.98 -2.29
C ALA A 81 5.51 18.58 -1.88
N GLU A 82 4.64 18.32 -2.85
CA GLU A 82 3.28 17.87 -2.59
C GLU A 82 3.22 16.43 -2.02
N ALA A 83 4.18 15.58 -2.38
CA ALA A 83 4.32 14.26 -1.78
C ALA A 83 4.66 14.36 -0.28
N LEU A 84 5.56 15.26 0.10
CA LEU A 84 5.90 15.53 1.50
C LEU A 84 4.72 16.09 2.28
N GLU A 85 3.98 17.05 1.73
CA GLU A 85 2.75 17.54 2.36
C GLU A 85 1.70 16.43 2.52
N THR A 86 1.59 15.53 1.55
CA THR A 86 0.70 14.37 1.61
C THR A 86 1.11 13.45 2.76
N LEU A 87 2.40 13.20 2.95
CA LEU A 87 2.91 12.43 4.09
C LEU A 87 2.58 13.09 5.42
N GLU A 88 2.75 14.40 5.54
CA GLU A 88 2.41 15.11 6.78
C GLU A 88 0.91 14.95 7.13
N ARG A 89 0.02 15.09 6.15
CA ARG A 89 -1.42 14.83 6.31
C ARG A 89 -1.70 13.40 6.74
N LEU A 90 -1.00 12.42 6.16
CA LEU A 90 -1.12 11.01 6.54
C LEU A 90 -0.65 10.75 7.97
N HIS A 91 0.45 11.36 8.38
CA HIS A 91 0.95 11.21 9.74
C HIS A 91 -0.01 11.81 10.77
N ALA A 92 -0.59 12.97 10.47
CA ALA A 92 -1.62 13.59 11.29
C ALA A 92 -2.85 12.67 11.43
N LEU A 93 -3.32 12.07 10.33
CA LEU A 93 -4.40 11.09 10.35
C LEU A 93 -4.06 9.88 11.23
N VAL A 94 -2.87 9.30 11.07
CA VAL A 94 -2.39 8.17 11.88
C VAL A 94 -2.38 8.52 13.36
N ARG A 95 -1.88 9.71 13.73
CA ARG A 95 -1.87 10.18 15.12
C ARG A 95 -3.28 10.37 15.67
N GLY A 96 -4.17 10.98 14.90
CA GLY A 96 -5.57 11.18 15.29
C GLY A 96 -6.31 9.85 15.51
N VAL A 97 -6.08 8.87 14.64
CA VAL A 97 -6.67 7.52 14.79
C VAL A 97 -6.05 6.78 15.97
N ALA A 98 -4.74 6.88 16.18
CA ALA A 98 -4.06 6.25 17.32
C ALA A 98 -4.49 6.85 18.67
N GLY A 99 -4.74 8.16 18.71
CA GLY A 99 -5.22 8.90 19.89
C GLY A 99 -6.73 8.78 20.13
N GLY A 100 -7.49 8.20 19.19
CA GLY A 100 -8.95 8.08 19.28
C GLY A 100 -9.72 9.35 18.91
N GLU A 101 -9.04 10.41 18.47
CA GLU A 101 -9.64 11.65 18.00
C GLU A 101 -10.37 11.47 16.66
N VAL A 102 -9.84 10.59 15.80
CA VAL A 102 -10.44 10.26 14.51
C VAL A 102 -11.03 8.85 14.55
N PRO A 103 -12.36 8.70 14.52
CA PRO A 103 -12.99 7.39 14.49
C PRO A 103 -12.74 6.70 13.14
N ALA A 104 -12.10 5.54 13.17
CA ALA A 104 -11.79 4.73 12.00
C ALA A 104 -12.25 3.28 12.23
N ARG A 105 -12.97 2.71 11.25
CA ARG A 105 -13.28 1.28 11.22
C ARG A 105 -12.07 0.47 10.76
N GLU A 106 -11.31 1.02 9.82
CA GLU A 106 -10.06 0.46 9.34
C GLU A 106 -9.12 1.59 8.95
N LEU A 107 -7.87 1.52 9.39
CA LEU A 107 -6.76 2.30 8.85
C LEU A 107 -5.53 1.42 8.81
N SER A 108 -5.00 1.19 7.61
CA SER A 108 -3.87 0.30 7.37
C SER A 108 -2.91 1.00 6.43
N LEU A 109 -1.76 1.42 6.93
CA LEU A 109 -0.74 2.14 6.17
C LEU A 109 0.56 1.35 6.22
N TYR A 110 1.21 1.18 5.08
CA TYR A 110 2.65 0.96 5.05
C TYR A 110 3.33 1.99 4.16
N VAL A 111 4.51 2.41 4.57
CA VAL A 111 5.37 3.36 3.87
C VAL A 111 6.76 2.75 3.78
N LEU A 112 7.34 2.70 2.58
CA LEU A 112 8.70 2.24 2.36
C LEU A 112 9.58 3.40 1.92
N TYR A 113 10.60 3.72 2.70
CA TYR A 113 11.52 4.82 2.46
C TYR A 113 12.74 4.39 1.61
N PRO A 114 13.54 5.34 1.10
CA PRO A 114 14.80 5.04 0.41
C PRO A 114 15.72 4.10 1.21
N GLY A 115 16.35 3.15 0.54
CA GLY A 115 17.18 2.11 1.18
C GLY A 115 16.40 1.02 1.94
N GLY A 116 15.06 1.12 1.94
CA GLY A 116 14.17 0.16 2.59
C GLY A 116 13.98 -1.14 1.82
N SER A 117 13.55 -2.17 2.56
CA SER A 117 13.16 -3.47 2.02
C SER A 117 11.98 -4.01 2.82
N LEU A 118 10.95 -4.47 2.12
CA LEU A 118 9.79 -5.11 2.73
C LEU A 118 10.18 -6.43 3.40
N ARG A 119 11.04 -7.22 2.75
CA ARG A 119 11.54 -8.49 3.27
C ARG A 119 12.37 -8.32 4.53
N ALA A 120 13.35 -7.41 4.50
CA ALA A 120 14.22 -7.15 5.64
C ALA A 120 13.56 -6.26 6.70
N ARG A 121 12.33 -5.77 6.46
CA ARG A 121 11.59 -4.83 7.31
C ARG A 121 12.42 -3.60 7.69
N ARG A 122 13.20 -3.11 6.73
CA ARG A 122 14.14 -2.00 6.94
C ARG A 122 13.59 -0.73 6.33
N ALA A 123 13.82 0.39 7.00
CA ALA A 123 13.42 1.74 6.56
C ALA A 123 11.96 1.76 6.05
N MET A 124 11.06 1.21 6.86
CA MET A 124 9.63 1.23 6.62
C MET A 124 8.89 1.74 7.85
N PHE A 125 7.68 2.22 7.64
CA PHE A 125 6.72 2.51 8.70
C PHE A 125 5.43 1.76 8.40
N VAL A 126 4.87 1.09 9.41
CA VAL A 126 3.59 0.38 9.32
C VAL A 126 2.69 0.82 10.44
N PHE A 127 1.43 1.09 10.11
CA PHE A 127 0.36 1.32 11.04
C PHE A 127 -0.85 0.46 10.66
N ASP A 128 -1.49 -0.20 11.62
CA ASP A 128 -2.73 -0.95 11.39
C ASP A 128 -3.68 -0.76 12.58
N LYS A 129 -4.92 -0.36 12.29
CA LYS A 129 -6.02 -0.24 13.24
C LYS A 129 -7.27 -0.83 12.61
N ARG A 130 -7.88 -1.82 13.28
CA ARG A 130 -9.09 -2.50 12.78
C ARG A 130 -10.15 -2.62 13.87
N GLY A 131 -11.36 -2.16 13.59
CA GLY A 131 -12.48 -2.20 14.53
C GLY A 131 -12.09 -1.64 15.89
N ASN A 132 -12.25 -2.44 16.95
CA ASN A 132 -11.90 -2.06 18.33
C ASN A 132 -10.51 -2.56 18.78
N SER A 133 -9.68 -3.10 17.88
CA SER A 133 -8.33 -3.54 18.25
C SER A 133 -7.46 -2.35 18.68
N ALA A 134 -6.47 -2.60 19.52
CA ALA A 134 -5.40 -1.62 19.72
C ALA A 134 -4.68 -1.36 18.37
N PRO A 135 -4.22 -0.13 18.12
CA PRO A 135 -3.39 0.15 16.96
C PRO A 135 -2.07 -0.61 17.06
N PHE A 136 -1.63 -1.17 15.93
CA PHE A 136 -0.30 -1.72 15.75
C PHE A 136 0.58 -0.69 15.05
N THR A 137 1.85 -0.60 15.46
CA THR A 137 2.84 0.29 14.81
C THR A 137 4.19 -0.41 14.75
N HIS A 138 4.87 -0.27 13.61
CA HIS A 138 6.22 -0.77 13.39
C HIS A 138 7.06 0.23 12.60
N GLY A 139 8.34 0.32 12.95
CA GLY A 139 9.30 1.20 12.30
C GLY A 139 9.16 2.66 12.73
N VAL A 140 9.79 3.55 11.98
CA VAL A 140 9.92 4.98 12.31
C VAL A 140 9.42 5.82 11.15
N TRP A 141 8.57 6.80 11.45
CA TRP A 141 8.11 7.79 10.47
C TRP A 141 9.26 8.70 10.04
N GLN A 142 9.46 8.92 8.74
CA GLN A 142 10.53 9.76 8.21
C GLN A 142 9.94 10.93 7.40
N PRO A 143 9.58 12.05 8.07
CA PRO A 143 8.76 13.10 7.46
C PRO A 143 9.48 13.92 6.37
N ARG A 144 10.82 13.82 6.30
CA ARG A 144 11.66 14.56 5.34
C ARG A 144 12.10 13.73 4.14
N HIS A 145 11.64 12.49 4.03
CA HIS A 145 12.01 11.60 2.94
C HIS A 145 10.75 11.23 2.16
N VAL A 146 10.77 11.50 0.86
CA VAL A 146 9.76 10.96 -0.04
C VAL A 146 9.91 9.44 -0.07
N PRO A 147 8.85 8.68 0.25
CA PRO A 147 8.93 7.24 0.20
C PRO A 147 9.08 6.78 -1.23
N ARG A 148 9.59 5.57 -1.41
CA ARG A 148 9.56 4.90 -2.71
C ARG A 148 8.14 4.46 -3.04
N VAL A 149 7.40 4.05 -2.02
CA VAL A 149 6.02 3.61 -2.16
C VAL A 149 5.27 3.72 -0.83
N PHE A 150 3.97 4.00 -0.89
CA PHE A 150 3.07 3.71 0.23
C PHE A 150 1.74 3.14 -0.27
N LYS A 151 1.12 2.32 0.57
CA LYS A 151 -0.27 1.90 0.42
C LYS A 151 -1.02 2.23 1.70
N LEU A 152 -2.07 3.01 1.55
CA LEU A 152 -3.04 3.29 2.58
C LEU A 152 -4.34 2.59 2.24
N ARG A 153 -4.87 1.82 3.16
CA ARG A 153 -6.25 1.36 3.16
C ARG A 153 -7.00 2.08 4.26
N LEU A 154 -8.17 2.60 3.94
CA LEU A 154 -8.95 3.36 4.90
C LEU A 154 -10.45 3.06 4.80
N HIS A 155 -11.09 3.03 5.96
CA HIS A 155 -12.53 3.02 6.15
C HIS A 155 -12.82 3.94 7.34
N LEU A 156 -13.00 5.22 7.02
CA LEU A 156 -13.25 6.31 7.93
C LEU A 156 -14.74 6.65 7.94
N ASN A 157 -15.18 7.30 9.01
CA ASN A 157 -16.50 7.92 9.01
C ASN A 157 -16.54 9.09 8.00
N PRO A 158 -17.70 9.37 7.37
CA PRO A 158 -17.84 10.53 6.49
C PRO A 158 -17.32 11.82 7.15
N GLY A 159 -16.65 12.67 6.36
CA GLY A 159 -16.06 13.93 6.84
C GLY A 159 -14.70 13.83 7.53
N HIS A 160 -14.18 12.62 7.78
CA HIS A 160 -12.88 12.44 8.43
C HIS A 160 -11.74 12.07 7.45
N ALA A 161 -12.05 11.95 6.17
CA ALA A 161 -11.06 11.69 5.13
C ALA A 161 -10.22 12.93 4.85
N PRO A 162 -8.88 12.81 4.71
CA PRO A 162 -8.07 13.90 4.19
C PRO A 162 -8.56 14.38 2.82
N ALA A 163 -8.33 15.66 2.50
CA ALA A 163 -8.67 16.20 1.20
C ALA A 163 -8.00 15.39 0.07
N GLY A 164 -8.78 15.00 -0.94
CA GLY A 164 -8.34 14.17 -2.06
C GLY A 164 -8.26 12.66 -1.77
N PHE A 165 -8.68 12.22 -0.58
CA PHE A 165 -8.70 10.81 -0.20
C PHE A 165 -10.15 10.30 -0.10
N PRO A 166 -10.45 9.07 -0.54
CA PRO A 166 -11.77 8.49 -0.36
C PRO A 166 -11.98 8.16 1.13
N ALA A 167 -13.18 8.36 1.68
CA ALA A 167 -13.47 7.94 3.06
C ALA A 167 -13.41 6.41 3.23
N ASN A 168 -13.68 5.66 2.16
CA ASN A 168 -13.58 4.21 2.12
C ASN A 168 -12.87 3.80 0.82
N GLY A 169 -11.68 3.25 0.90
CA GLY A 169 -10.89 2.94 -0.28
C GLY A 169 -9.43 2.64 0.00
N ILE A 170 -8.64 2.76 -1.05
CA ILE A 170 -7.20 2.57 -1.04
C ILE A 170 -6.54 3.75 -1.72
N VAL A 171 -5.48 4.27 -1.12
CA VAL A 171 -4.60 5.26 -1.73
C VAL A 171 -3.22 4.65 -1.89
N LEU A 172 -2.66 4.84 -3.07
CA LEU A 172 -1.39 4.31 -3.51
C LEU A 172 -0.52 5.48 -3.92
N PHE A 173 0.72 5.41 -3.52
CA PHE A 173 1.74 6.36 -3.95
C PHE A 173 2.94 5.59 -4.44
N LEU A 174 3.49 6.05 -5.56
CA LEU A 174 4.68 5.47 -6.16
C LEU A 174 5.59 6.60 -6.64
N ALA A 175 6.81 6.65 -6.09
CA ALA A 175 7.87 7.47 -6.65
C ALA A 175 8.56 6.65 -7.76
N PRO A 176 8.38 7.00 -9.04
CA PRO A 176 8.95 6.24 -10.15
C PRO A 176 10.47 6.45 -10.24
N THR A 177 11.19 5.44 -10.75
CA THR A 177 12.61 5.58 -11.08
C THR A 177 12.86 6.28 -12.42
N HIS A 178 11.83 6.46 -13.25
CA HIS A 178 11.97 6.78 -14.69
C HIS A 178 11.19 8.00 -15.19
N THR A 179 10.58 8.81 -14.34
CA THR A 179 10.03 10.08 -14.84
C THR A 179 11.13 11.11 -14.86
N ASP A 180 11.57 11.51 -16.05
CA ASP A 180 12.48 12.65 -16.26
C ASP A 180 11.94 13.94 -15.59
N SER A 181 10.65 13.99 -15.26
CA SER A 181 9.95 15.09 -14.58
C SER A 181 10.06 15.10 -13.05
N GLY A 182 10.59 14.07 -12.40
CA GLY A 182 10.64 13.97 -10.93
C GLY A 182 9.26 13.92 -10.26
N GLN A 183 8.22 13.51 -10.99
CA GLN A 183 6.85 13.46 -10.47
C GLN A 183 6.52 12.08 -9.89
N CYS A 184 5.78 12.07 -8.80
CA CYS A 184 5.29 10.86 -8.14
C CYS A 184 3.84 10.57 -8.56
N LEU A 185 3.50 9.29 -8.72
CA LEU A 185 2.11 8.88 -8.90
C LEU A 185 1.41 8.88 -7.54
N LEU A 186 0.26 9.55 -7.46
CA LEU A 186 -0.72 9.38 -6.38
C LEU A 186 -2.04 8.92 -7.01
N ALA A 187 -2.47 7.71 -6.63
CA ALA A 187 -3.71 7.11 -7.11
C ALA A 187 -4.63 6.77 -5.93
N ALA A 188 -5.93 6.93 -6.11
CA ALA A 188 -6.94 6.54 -5.15
C ALA A 188 -8.04 5.73 -5.82
N ILE A 189 -8.40 4.63 -5.16
CA ILE A 189 -9.43 3.69 -5.60
C ILE A 189 -10.51 3.68 -4.51
N THR A 190 -11.70 4.14 -4.85
CA THR A 190 -12.85 4.08 -3.93
C THR A 190 -13.30 2.62 -3.78
N ARG A 191 -13.59 2.19 -2.55
CA ARG A 191 -14.06 0.82 -2.30
C ARG A 191 -15.48 0.65 -2.84
N THR A 192 -15.59 -0.02 -3.99
CA THR A 192 -16.84 -0.51 -4.58
C THR A 192 -16.91 -2.05 -4.51
N ALA A 193 -18.02 -2.65 -4.95
CA ALA A 193 -18.19 -4.10 -4.95
C ALA A 193 -17.17 -4.85 -5.81
N ASP A 194 -16.59 -4.19 -6.82
CA ASP A 194 -15.63 -4.77 -7.78
C ASP A 194 -14.16 -4.59 -7.35
N LEU A 195 -13.90 -4.05 -6.16
CA LEU A 195 -12.54 -3.89 -5.65
C LEU A 195 -11.97 -5.22 -5.15
N HIS A 196 -10.78 -5.56 -5.62
CA HIS A 196 -9.98 -6.63 -5.04
C HIS A 196 -8.72 -6.07 -4.37
N ASP A 197 -8.69 -6.17 -3.04
CA ASP A 197 -7.51 -5.90 -2.23
C ASP A 197 -7.12 -7.18 -1.51
N LEU A 198 -6.11 -7.84 -2.07
CA LEU A 198 -5.67 -9.17 -1.64
C LEU A 198 -4.41 -9.08 -0.77
N GLY A 199 -3.95 -7.85 -0.52
CA GLY A 199 -2.88 -7.58 0.41
C GLY A 199 -3.32 -7.81 1.85
N SER A 200 -2.65 -8.74 2.51
CA SER A 200 -2.67 -8.86 3.95
C SER A 200 -1.35 -8.27 4.38
N HIS A 201 -1.34 -7.08 5.03
CA HIS A 201 -0.13 -6.56 5.72
C HIS A 201 0.62 -7.77 6.22
N PRO A 202 1.85 -8.04 5.74
CA PRO A 202 2.49 -9.35 5.85
C PRO A 202 2.29 -9.74 7.28
N ALA A 203 1.35 -10.67 7.51
CA ALA A 203 0.78 -10.85 8.84
C ALA A 203 1.99 -11.22 9.66
N LEU A 204 2.45 -10.28 10.51
CA LEU A 204 3.66 -10.49 11.27
C LEU A 204 3.39 -11.82 11.94
N PRO A 205 4.19 -12.87 11.66
CA PRO A 205 3.95 -14.14 12.29
C PRO A 205 3.84 -13.80 13.76
N LYS A 206 2.67 -14.11 14.36
CA LYS A 206 2.46 -13.95 15.79
C LYS A 206 3.72 -14.56 16.36
N THR A 207 4.60 -13.75 16.95
CA THR A 207 5.79 -14.26 17.59
C THR A 207 5.25 -15.31 18.53
N SER A 208 5.50 -16.59 18.19
CA SER A 208 5.23 -17.70 19.05
C SER A 208 5.77 -17.25 20.39
N ARG A 209 4.91 -17.18 21.40
CA ARG A 209 5.36 -16.98 22.76
C ARG A 209 6.37 -18.08 23.00
N ILE A 210 7.65 -17.72 22.98
CA ILE A 210 8.69 -18.56 23.54
C ILE A 210 8.46 -18.40 25.03
N ASN A 211 7.82 -19.40 25.62
CA ASN A 211 7.86 -19.63 27.05
C ASN A 211 9.30 -19.93 27.46
#